data_AF-A0A1G5C721-F1
#
_entry.id   AF-A0A1G5C721-F1
#
_cell.length_a   1.000
_cell.length_b   1.000
_cell.length_c   1.000
_cell.angle_alpha   90.00
_cell.angle_beta   90.00
_cell.angle_gamma   90.00
#
_symmetry.space_group_name_H-M   'P 1'
#
loop_
_entity.id
_entity.type
_entity.pdbx_description
1 polymer ?
#
loop_
_entity_poly.entity_id
_entity_poly.type
_entity_poly.pdbx_seq_one_letter_code
_entity_poly.pdbx_strand_id
1 'polypeptide(L)'
;MRLTNWASTILSLLGEAAILSKAGYSGWNALVPFYGSYLFFKVAGVKKLFGLYCAAVIGIFVCIFGVYTSGSDSLFPVLIILAIALVIIHIFRSIGLAASFELSGGYVLGLILVPVIFYLIIGFSDNIRYYGPGSSTDYSEQNGNDYSEQYNSKNDYSEQYNSKNDFYDRDF
;
A
#
# COMPACT_ATOMS: atom_id res chain seq x y z
N MET A 1 0.77 -27.84 10.03
CA MET A 1 0.33 -26.44 9.91
C MET A 1 1.51 -25.56 10.33
N ARG A 2 2.26 -24.98 9.39
CA ARG A 2 3.59 -24.41 9.66
C ARG A 2 3.46 -22.96 10.16
N LEU A 3 3.97 -22.68 11.37
CA LEU A 3 4.03 -21.34 12.00
C LEU A 3 4.75 -20.30 11.12
N THR A 4 5.55 -20.76 10.16
CA THR A 4 6.34 -19.95 9.22
C THR A 4 5.49 -18.98 8.38
N ASN A 5 4.23 -19.33 8.08
CA ASN A 5 3.37 -18.49 7.22
C ASN A 5 2.78 -17.29 7.98
N TRP A 6 2.62 -17.41 9.29
CA TRP A 6 2.03 -16.35 10.11
C TRP A 6 3.01 -15.21 10.32
N ALA A 7 4.28 -15.52 10.55
CA ALA A 7 5.32 -14.52 10.78
C ALA A 7 5.49 -13.56 9.58
N SER A 8 5.55 -14.09 8.35
CA SER A 8 5.68 -13.27 7.15
C SER A 8 4.46 -12.38 6.92
N THR A 9 3.26 -12.86 7.27
CA THR A 9 2.02 -12.09 7.12
C THR A 9 1.96 -10.94 8.13
N ILE A 10 2.37 -11.18 9.37
CA ILE A 10 2.47 -10.15 10.41
C ILE A 10 3.49 -9.08 10.03
N LEU A 11 4.65 -9.47 9.49
CA LEU A 11 5.68 -8.54 9.00
C LEU A 11 5.16 -7.66 7.85
N SER A 12 4.44 -8.25 6.89
CA SER A 12 3.81 -7.49 5.80
C SER A 12 2.78 -6.48 6.33
N LEU A 13 1.93 -6.90 7.28
CA LEU A 13 0.94 -6.03 7.94
C LEU A 13 1.59 -4.85 8.65
N LEU A 14 2.70 -5.07 9.36
CA LEU A 14 3.44 -4.00 10.03
C LEU A 14 4.07 -3.03 9.03
N GLY A 15 4.63 -3.52 7.92
CA GLY A 15 5.17 -2.68 6.85
C GLY A 15 4.09 -1.82 6.20
N GLU A 16 2.94 -2.41 5.87
CA GLU A 16 1.80 -1.68 5.32
C GLU A 16 1.25 -0.65 6.31
N ALA A 17 1.12 -1.01 7.59
CA ALA A 17 0.69 -0.10 8.65
C ALA A 17 1.64 1.10 8.80
N ALA A 18 2.95 0.87 8.70
CA ALA A 18 3.96 1.92 8.80
C ALA A 18 3.93 2.85 7.57
N ILE A 19 3.77 2.31 6.35
CA ILE A 19 3.56 3.11 5.13
C ILE A 19 2.28 3.95 5.20
N LEU A 20 1.17 3.36 5.66
CA LEU A 20 -0.10 4.06 5.82
C LEU A 20 0.03 5.18 6.86
N SER A 21 0.75 4.94 7.95
CA SER A 21 1.05 5.96 8.97
C SER A 21 1.84 7.13 8.39
N LYS A 22 2.77 6.87 7.47
CA LYS A 22 3.49 7.91 6.72
C LYS A 22 2.64 8.67 5.73
N ALA A 23 1.67 8.01 5.12
CA ALA A 23 0.72 8.65 4.22
C ALA A 23 -0.43 9.37 4.95
N GLY A 24 -0.39 9.43 6.29
CA GLY A 24 -1.36 10.14 7.12
C GLY A 24 -2.61 9.34 7.50
N TYR A 25 -2.57 8.01 7.41
CA TYR A 25 -3.65 7.13 7.85
C TYR A 25 -3.28 6.43 9.16
N SER A 26 -4.28 6.08 9.98
CA SER A 26 -4.04 5.24 11.17
C SER A 26 -3.51 3.85 10.76
N GLY A 27 -2.40 3.42 11.33
CA GLY A 27 -1.78 2.11 11.03
C GLY A 27 -2.73 0.91 11.27
N TRP A 28 -3.72 1.06 12.16
CA TRP A 28 -4.76 0.04 12.36
C TRP A 28 -5.62 -0.22 11.11
N ASN A 29 -5.66 0.71 10.16
CA ASN A 29 -6.40 0.52 8.91
C ASN A 29 -5.83 -0.60 8.04
N ALA A 30 -4.54 -0.93 8.21
CA ALA A 30 -3.90 -2.06 7.53
C ALA A 30 -4.48 -3.42 7.96
N LEU A 31 -5.00 -3.52 9.21
CA LEU A 31 -5.55 -4.78 9.72
C LEU A 31 -6.87 -5.16 9.07
N VAL A 32 -7.59 -4.20 8.50
CA VAL A 32 -8.84 -4.45 7.81
C VAL A 32 -8.51 -4.92 6.38
N PRO A 33 -8.77 -6.19 6.01
CA PRO A 33 -8.21 -6.76 4.78
C PRO A 33 -8.59 -6.00 3.50
N PHE A 34 -9.84 -5.57 3.39
CA PHE A 34 -10.35 -4.87 2.20
C PHE A 34 -10.06 -3.37 2.22
N TYR A 35 -10.21 -2.74 3.39
CA TYR A 35 -10.03 -1.30 3.54
C TYR A 35 -8.55 -0.91 3.54
N GLY A 36 -7.67 -1.69 4.17
CA GLY A 36 -6.22 -1.51 4.13
C GLY A 36 -5.67 -1.64 2.72
N SER A 37 -6.09 -2.69 1.98
CA SER A 37 -5.74 -2.86 0.57
C SER A 37 -6.17 -1.65 -0.26
N TYR A 38 -7.42 -1.18 -0.11
CA TYR A 38 -7.93 -0.01 -0.82
C TYR A 38 -7.09 1.25 -0.55
N LEU A 39 -6.77 1.53 0.72
CA LEU A 39 -5.92 2.65 1.09
C LEU A 39 -4.53 2.52 0.48
N PHE A 40 -3.97 1.31 0.43
CA PHE A 40 -2.67 1.07 -0.18
C PHE A 40 -2.67 1.36 -1.69
N PHE A 41 -3.72 0.95 -2.40
CA PHE A 41 -3.92 1.32 -3.82
C PHE A 41 -4.11 2.83 -4.02
N LYS A 42 -4.75 3.50 -3.06
CA LYS A 42 -4.95 4.96 -3.07
C LYS A 42 -3.62 5.70 -2.85
N VAL A 43 -2.84 5.28 -1.85
CA VAL A 43 -1.51 5.82 -1.55
C VAL A 43 -0.57 5.68 -2.73
N ALA A 44 -0.63 4.54 -3.43
CA ALA A 44 0.16 4.27 -4.64
C ALA A 44 -0.39 4.94 -5.93
N GLY A 45 -1.49 5.70 -5.88
CA GLY A 45 -2.05 6.41 -7.05
C GLY A 45 -2.79 5.54 -8.08
N VAL A 46 -2.93 4.24 -7.85
CA VAL A 46 -3.48 3.26 -8.82
C VAL A 46 -4.90 2.79 -8.48
N LYS A 47 -5.76 3.70 -8.01
CA LYS A 47 -7.15 3.40 -7.56
C LYS A 47 -7.98 2.59 -8.57
N LYS A 48 -7.78 2.83 -9.87
CA LYS A 48 -8.51 2.14 -10.95
C LYS A 48 -8.22 0.63 -10.99
N LEU A 49 -7.04 0.21 -10.55
CA LEU A 49 -6.63 -1.19 -10.50
C LEU A 49 -7.23 -1.94 -9.31
N PHE A 50 -7.78 -1.24 -8.30
CA PHE A 50 -8.41 -1.88 -7.15
C PHE A 50 -9.62 -2.73 -7.54
N GLY A 51 -10.48 -2.22 -8.43
CA GLY A 51 -11.64 -2.99 -8.92
C GLY A 51 -11.22 -4.26 -9.65
N LEU A 52 -10.19 -4.18 -10.49
CA LEU A 52 -9.62 -5.33 -11.18
C LEU A 52 -8.98 -6.33 -10.19
N TYR A 53 -8.28 -5.84 -9.17
CA TYR A 53 -7.72 -6.68 -8.10
C TYR A 53 -8.81 -7.44 -7.34
N CYS A 54 -9.88 -6.76 -6.91
CA CYS A 54 -11.01 -7.42 -6.24
C CYS A 54 -11.66 -8.48 -7.13
N ALA A 55 -11.92 -8.16 -8.41
CA ALA A 55 -12.46 -9.12 -9.36
C ALA A 55 -11.54 -10.34 -9.54
N ALA A 56 -10.22 -10.12 -9.62
CA ALA A 56 -9.25 -11.20 -9.74
C ALA A 56 -9.17 -12.07 -8.48
N VAL A 57 -9.19 -11.46 -7.28
CA VAL A 57 -9.19 -12.20 -6.02
C VAL A 57 -10.47 -13.02 -5.87
N ILE A 58 -11.63 -12.44 -6.14
CA ILE A 58 -12.92 -13.15 -6.11
C ILE A 58 -12.92 -14.30 -7.12
N GLY A 59 -12.43 -14.06 -8.35
CA GLY A 59 -12.28 -15.10 -9.37
C GLY A 59 -11.40 -16.27 -8.90
N ILE A 60 -10.30 -15.99 -8.20
CA ILE A 60 -9.44 -17.03 -7.62
C ILE A 60 -10.21 -17.83 -6.57
N PHE A 61 -10.90 -17.17 -5.64
CA PHE A 61 -11.70 -17.86 -4.62
C PHE A 61 -12.77 -18.77 -5.24
N VAL A 62 -13.45 -18.31 -6.29
CA VAL A 62 -14.45 -19.09 -7.02
C VAL A 62 -13.80 -20.28 -7.75
N CYS A 63 -12.70 -20.07 -8.45
CA CYS A 63 -11.98 -21.14 -9.15
C CYS A 63 -11.41 -22.18 -8.18
N ILE A 64 -10.86 -21.74 -7.05
CA ILE A 64 -10.36 -22.64 -5.99
C ILE A 64 -11.51 -23.46 -5.40
N PHE A 65 -12.63 -22.83 -5.04
CA PHE A 65 -13.82 -23.55 -4.55
C PHE A 65 -14.35 -24.53 -5.58
N GLY A 66 -14.36 -24.14 -6.87
CA GLY A 66 -14.67 -25.03 -7.98
C GLY A 66 -13.76 -26.26 -7.98
N VAL A 67 -12.45 -26.09 -8.01
CA VAL A 67 -11.48 -27.21 -7.97
C VAL A 67 -11.68 -28.10 -6.74
N TYR A 68 -11.93 -27.53 -5.56
CA TYR A 68 -12.17 -28.32 -4.35
C TYR A 68 -13.45 -29.16 -4.40
N THR A 69 -14.49 -28.68 -5.08
CA THR A 69 -15.79 -29.36 -5.15
C THR A 69 -15.86 -30.37 -6.30
N SER A 70 -15.25 -30.06 -7.44
CA SER A 70 -15.32 -30.91 -8.64
C SER A 70 -14.11 -31.83 -8.82
N GLY A 71 -13.00 -31.60 -8.11
CA GLY A 71 -11.76 -32.37 -8.25
C GLY A 71 -11.16 -32.35 -9.66
N SER A 72 -11.59 -31.40 -10.50
CA SER A 72 -11.27 -31.34 -11.92
C SER A 72 -10.14 -30.36 -12.20
N ASP A 73 -9.08 -30.85 -12.84
CA ASP A 73 -7.87 -30.08 -13.17
C ASP A 73 -8.08 -29.04 -14.30
N SER A 74 -9.25 -29.02 -14.93
CA SER A 74 -9.56 -28.14 -16.07
C SER A 74 -9.53 -26.64 -15.74
N LEU A 75 -9.61 -26.26 -14.47
CA LEU A 75 -9.60 -24.86 -14.01
C LEU A 75 -8.20 -24.32 -13.71
N PHE A 76 -7.15 -25.16 -13.71
CA PHE A 76 -5.76 -24.72 -13.51
C PHE A 76 -5.26 -23.68 -14.50
N PRO A 77 -5.48 -23.79 -15.84
CA PRO A 77 -5.02 -22.75 -16.77
C PRO A 77 -5.70 -21.39 -16.52
N VAL A 78 -6.97 -21.39 -16.10
CA VAL A 78 -7.70 -20.16 -15.74
C VAL A 78 -7.08 -19.53 -14.49
N LEU A 79 -6.73 -20.34 -13.48
CA LEU A 79 -6.01 -19.87 -12.29
C LEU A 79 -4.64 -19.26 -12.64
N ILE A 80 -3.91 -19.85 -13.59
CA ILE A 80 -2.61 -19.32 -14.05
C ILE A 80 -2.77 -17.95 -14.71
N ILE A 81 -3.76 -17.79 -15.61
CA ILE A 81 -4.03 -16.50 -16.27
C ILE A 81 -4.39 -15.43 -15.23
N LEU A 82 -5.22 -15.79 -14.25
CA LEU A 82 -5.63 -14.88 -13.18
C LEU A 82 -4.47 -14.51 -12.25
N ALA A 83 -3.57 -15.46 -11.97
CA ALA A 83 -2.34 -15.22 -11.22
C ALA A 83 -1.40 -14.26 -11.98
N ILE A 84 -1.26 -14.40 -13.30
CA ILE A 84 -0.48 -13.47 -14.13
C ILE A 84 -1.06 -12.05 -14.05
N ALA A 85 -2.38 -11.89 -14.12
CA ALA A 85 -3.03 -10.58 -13.96
C ALA A 85 -2.72 -9.96 -12.58
N LEU A 86 -2.70 -10.76 -11.50
CA LEU A 86 -2.30 -10.28 -10.18
C LEU A 86 -0.82 -9.86 -10.11
N VAL A 87 0.07 -10.57 -10.80
CA VAL A 87 1.49 -10.17 -10.89
C VAL A 87 1.64 -8.83 -11.60
N ILE A 88 0.90 -8.61 -12.69
CA ILE A 88 0.91 -7.31 -13.39
C ILE A 88 0.46 -6.19 -12.44
N ILE A 89 -0.65 -6.38 -11.73
CA ILE A 89 -1.14 -5.42 -10.73
C ILE A 89 -0.10 -5.19 -9.62
N HIS A 90 0.58 -6.23 -9.17
CA HIS A 90 1.64 -6.14 -8.16
C HIS A 90 2.78 -5.23 -8.63
N ILE A 91 3.20 -5.36 -9.88
CA ILE A 91 4.25 -4.51 -10.48
C ILE A 91 3.79 -3.04 -10.55
N PHE A 92 2.60 -2.78 -11.07
CA PHE A 92 2.07 -1.40 -11.17
C PHE A 92 1.95 -0.74 -9.79
N ARG A 93 1.50 -1.48 -8.78
CA ARG A 93 1.42 -0.99 -7.39
C ARG A 93 2.79 -0.65 -6.82
N SER A 94 3.82 -1.46 -7.10
CA SER A 94 5.20 -1.20 -6.65
C SER A 94 5.81 0.04 -7.32
N ILE A 95 5.51 0.27 -8.60
CA ILE A 95 5.95 1.48 -9.33
C ILE A 95 5.26 2.72 -8.75
N GLY A 96 3.94 2.69 -8.60
CA GLY A 96 3.17 3.83 -8.06
C GLY A 96 3.54 4.15 -6.60
N LEU A 97 3.83 3.12 -5.79
CA LEU A 97 4.33 3.32 -4.44
C LEU A 97 5.70 4.02 -4.44
N ALA A 98 6.66 3.52 -5.22
CA ALA A 98 7.99 4.11 -5.29
C ALA A 98 7.95 5.58 -5.76
N ALA A 99 7.13 5.87 -6.76
CA ALA A 99 6.96 7.22 -7.27
C ALA A 99 6.27 8.15 -6.25
N SER A 100 5.40 7.63 -5.38
CA SER A 100 4.76 8.42 -4.30
C SER A 100 5.71 8.82 -3.16
N PHE A 101 6.84 8.14 -3.06
CA PHE A 101 7.90 8.38 -2.08
C PHE A 101 9.20 8.90 -2.74
N GLU A 102 9.15 9.30 -4.01
CA GLU A 102 10.29 9.76 -4.82
C GLU A 102 11.51 8.81 -4.80
N LEU A 103 11.24 7.51 -4.77
CA LEU A 103 12.28 6.47 -4.68
C LEU A 103 12.89 6.16 -6.05
N SER A 104 14.18 5.80 -6.06
CA SER A 104 14.91 5.48 -7.29
C SER A 104 14.38 4.22 -7.97
N GLY A 105 14.60 4.10 -9.29
CA GLY A 105 14.15 2.92 -10.06
C GLY A 105 14.72 1.58 -9.54
N GLY A 106 15.90 1.59 -8.94
CA GLY A 106 16.47 0.40 -8.28
C GLY A 106 15.67 -0.04 -7.05
N TYR A 107 15.00 0.88 -6.36
CA TYR A 107 14.13 0.59 -5.23
C TYR A 107 12.85 -0.14 -5.66
N VAL A 108 12.30 0.21 -6.84
CA VAL A 108 11.13 -0.45 -7.44
C VAL A 108 11.40 -1.94 -7.64
N LEU A 109 12.58 -2.28 -8.17
CA LEU A 109 12.98 -3.68 -8.38
C LEU A 109 13.07 -4.44 -7.06
N GLY A 110 13.55 -3.79 -5.99
CA GLY A 110 13.55 -4.32 -4.64
C GLY A 110 12.14 -4.60 -4.10
N LEU A 111 11.19 -3.69 -4.34
CA LEU A 111 9.78 -3.88 -3.98
C LEU A 111 9.11 -5.02 -4.74
N ILE A 112 9.52 -5.28 -5.98
CA ILE A 112 8.99 -6.38 -6.79
C ILE A 112 9.55 -7.73 -6.32
N LEU A 113 10.86 -7.80 -6.01
CA LEU A 113 11.52 -9.05 -5.64
C LEU A 113 11.30 -9.42 -4.16
N VAL A 114 11.32 -8.43 -3.26
CA VAL A 114 11.23 -8.62 -1.81
C VAL A 114 10.36 -7.52 -1.16
N PRO A 115 9.04 -7.49 -1.44
CA PRO A 115 8.15 -6.42 -0.99
C PRO A 115 8.16 -6.23 0.53
N VAL A 116 8.21 -7.31 1.30
CA VAL A 116 8.09 -7.28 2.76
C VAL A 116 9.17 -6.40 3.42
N ILE A 117 10.44 -6.59 3.03
CA ILE A 117 11.56 -5.86 3.64
C ILE A 117 11.54 -4.39 3.21
N PHE A 118 11.28 -4.13 1.92
CA PHE A 118 11.25 -2.77 1.39
C PHE A 118 10.06 -1.97 1.95
N TYR A 119 8.90 -2.59 2.18
CA TYR A 119 7.78 -1.91 2.83
C TYR A 119 8.11 -1.48 4.25
N LEU A 120 8.82 -2.31 5.02
CA LEU A 120 9.30 -1.94 6.35
C LEU A 120 10.33 -0.80 6.28
N ILE A 121 11.25 -0.86 5.32
CA ILE A 121 12.25 0.20 5.12
C ILE A 121 11.56 1.53 4.77
N ILE A 122 10.60 1.57 3.85
CA ILE A 122 9.82 2.79 3.58
C ILE A 122 9.10 3.22 4.84
N GLY A 123 8.39 2.30 5.48
CA GLY A 123 7.51 2.57 6.62
C GLY A 123 8.22 3.16 7.84
N PHE A 124 9.44 2.70 8.13
CA PHE A 124 10.20 3.10 9.33
C PHE A 124 11.37 4.05 9.05
N SER A 125 11.67 4.40 7.80
CA SER A 125 12.80 5.29 7.49
C SER A 125 12.48 6.77 7.72
N ASP A 126 13.08 7.46 8.68
CA ASP A 126 12.81 8.88 8.93
C ASP A 126 13.14 9.81 7.74
N ASN A 127 13.97 9.36 6.81
CA ASN A 127 14.42 10.15 5.65
C ASN A 127 13.44 10.14 4.47
N ILE A 128 12.49 9.22 4.42
CA ILE A 128 11.58 9.05 3.26
C ILE A 128 10.23 9.71 3.57
N ARG A 129 9.96 10.85 2.94
CA ARG A 129 8.69 11.58 3.10
C ARG A 129 7.68 11.15 2.03
N TYR A 130 6.39 11.23 2.36
CA TYR A 130 5.30 10.97 1.42
C TYR A 130 4.98 12.26 0.67
N TYR A 131 5.13 12.24 -0.67
CA TYR A 131 4.95 13.43 -1.51
C TYR A 131 3.59 13.47 -2.20
N GLY A 132 2.75 12.45 -1.99
CA GLY A 132 1.45 12.29 -2.64
C GLY A 132 1.45 11.18 -3.69
N PRO A 133 0.28 10.84 -4.25
CA PRO A 133 0.15 9.73 -5.19
C PRO A 133 0.93 10.01 -6.49
N GLY A 134 2.12 9.44 -6.59
CA GLY A 134 3.01 9.55 -7.74
C GLY A 134 2.69 8.47 -8.77
N SER A 135 1.83 8.76 -9.73
CA SER A 135 1.94 8.18 -11.07
C SER A 135 1.14 9.01 -12.06
N SER A 136 1.87 9.55 -13.03
CA SER A 136 1.42 10.25 -14.23
C SER A 136 0.46 9.38 -15.05
N THR A 137 -0.81 9.35 -14.66
CA THR A 137 -1.91 9.00 -15.55
C THR A 137 -3.06 9.92 -15.21
N ASP A 138 -3.03 11.06 -15.89
CA ASP A 138 -4.06 12.09 -15.85
C ASP A 138 -5.41 11.46 -16.23
N TYR A 139 -6.25 11.27 -15.22
CA TYR A 139 -7.69 11.15 -15.35
C TYR A 139 -8.28 11.80 -14.12
N SER A 140 -8.53 13.10 -14.25
CA SER A 140 -9.48 13.87 -13.47
C SER A 140 -10.74 13.06 -13.18
N GLU A 141 -10.94 12.66 -11.93
CA GLU A 141 -12.27 12.46 -11.33
C GLU A 141 -12.11 12.30 -9.81
N GLN A 142 -12.19 13.46 -9.15
CA GLN A 142 -13.30 13.80 -8.26
C GLN A 142 -13.75 12.69 -7.30
N ASN A 143 -12.94 12.46 -6.26
CA ASN A 143 -13.38 12.07 -4.91
C ASN A 143 -12.20 12.20 -3.94
N GLY A 144 -11.52 13.35 -4.00
CA GLY A 144 -10.81 13.85 -2.84
C GLY A 144 -11.86 14.44 -1.94
N ASN A 145 -11.98 13.93 -0.71
CA ASN A 145 -12.41 14.64 0.50
C ASN A 145 -12.22 13.72 1.72
N ASP A 146 -11.87 14.36 2.83
CA ASP A 146 -11.80 13.94 4.23
C ASP A 146 -10.47 13.43 4.83
N TYR A 147 -9.94 12.25 4.48
CA TYR A 147 -8.93 11.64 5.37
C TYR A 147 -7.49 12.18 5.24
N SER A 148 -7.08 12.69 4.07
CA SER A 148 -5.71 13.18 3.83
C SER A 148 -5.49 14.64 4.26
N GLU A 149 -6.55 15.44 4.34
CA GLU A 149 -6.46 16.84 4.81
C GLU A 149 -6.31 16.93 6.33
N GLN A 150 -6.91 16.00 7.09
CA GLN A 150 -6.87 16.03 8.54
C GLN A 150 -5.48 15.71 9.13
N TYR A 151 -4.67 14.87 8.46
CA TYR A 151 -3.34 14.48 8.96
C TYR A 151 -2.24 15.47 8.56
N ASN A 152 -2.30 16.04 7.34
CA ASN A 152 -1.39 17.12 6.94
C ASN A 152 -1.62 18.38 7.77
N SER A 153 -2.87 18.68 8.15
CA SER A 153 -3.18 19.78 9.06
C SER A 153 -2.61 19.56 10.47
N LYS A 154 -2.67 18.33 11.00
CA LYS A 154 -2.21 18.02 12.36
C LYS A 154 -0.67 18.12 12.52
N ASN A 155 0.08 17.76 11.50
CA ASN A 155 1.54 17.87 11.51
C ASN A 155 2.00 19.33 11.37
N ASP A 156 1.30 20.13 10.56
CA ASP A 156 1.57 21.57 10.40
C ASP A 156 1.35 22.35 11.71
N TYR A 157 0.26 22.06 12.44
CA TYR A 157 0.06 22.65 13.78
C TYR A 157 1.14 22.25 14.78
N SER A 158 1.67 21.04 14.71
CA SER A 158 2.72 20.57 15.63
C SER A 158 4.10 21.16 15.31
N GLU A 159 4.44 21.34 14.03
CA GLU A 159 5.67 22.02 13.61
C GLU A 159 5.61 23.52 13.92
N GLN A 160 4.44 24.15 13.75
CA GLN A 160 4.22 25.55 14.12
C GLN A 160 4.31 25.76 15.65
N TYR A 161 3.87 24.78 16.45
CA TYR A 161 3.98 24.83 17.91
C TYR A 161 5.43 24.66 18.39
N ASN A 162 6.18 23.72 17.81
CA ASN A 162 7.60 23.54 18.12
C ASN A 162 8.44 24.75 17.71
N SER A 163 8.19 25.33 16.53
CA SER A 163 8.84 26.56 16.07
C SER A 163 8.58 27.76 16.98
N LYS A 164 7.38 27.86 17.56
CA LYS A 164 7.03 28.91 18.53
C LYS A 164 7.75 28.74 19.86
N ASN A 165 7.91 27.51 20.33
CA ASN A 165 8.58 27.22 21.59
C ASN A 165 10.10 27.47 21.48
N ASP A 166 10.70 27.17 20.33
CA ASP A 166 12.11 27.47 20.03
C ASP A 166 12.43 28.98 19.97
N PHE A 167 11.39 29.82 19.85
CA PHE A 167 11.53 31.28 19.87
C PHE A 167 11.63 31.83 21.29
N TYR A 168 10.88 31.24 22.25
CA TYR A 168 10.90 31.68 23.65
C TYR A 168 12.10 31.18 24.44
N ASP A 169 12.74 30.09 24.00
CA ASP A 169 13.93 29.53 24.67
C ASP A 169 15.25 30.22 24.25
N ARG A 170 15.18 31.20 23.32
CA ARG A 170 16.33 32.00 22.87
C ARG A 170 16.48 33.36 23.55
N ASP A 171 15.52 33.74 24.39
CA ASP A 171 15.43 35.07 25.01
C ASP A 171 15.75 35.08 26.52
N PHE A 172 16.49 34.07 27.02
CA PHE A 172 17.06 34.04 28.38
C PHE A 172 18.58 33.84 28.37
#